data_AF-A0A0U1QW96-F1
#
_entry.id   AF-A0A0U1QW96-F1
#
_cell.length_a   1.000
_cell.length_b   1.000
_cell.length_c   1.000
_cell.angle_alpha   90.00
_cell.angle_beta   90.00
_cell.angle_gamma   90.00
#
_symmetry.space_group_name_H-M   'P 1'
#
loop_
_entity.id
_entity.type
_entity.pdbx_description
1 polymer ?
#
loop_
_entity_poly.entity_id
_entity_poly.type
_entity_poly.pdbx_seq_one_letter_code
_entity_poly.pdbx_strand_id
1 'polypeptide(L)' 'MAALKHGKKVCKRLQENGYLKINVGPFWRMLSKDGGQCWILMNHQTYNREIRK' A
#
# COMPACT_ATOMS: atom_id res chain seq x y z
N MET A 1 11.48 -3.02 18.39
CA MET A 1 10.12 -3.49 18.04
C MET A 1 9.17 -2.31 18.11
N ALA A 2 8.68 -1.80 16.98
CA ALA A 2 7.80 -0.62 16.97
C ALA A 2 6.33 -1.05 17.12
N ALA A 3 5.80 -0.91 18.32
CA ALA A 3 4.38 -1.09 18.60
C ALA A 3 3.59 0.10 18.03
N LEU A 4 2.71 -0.15 17.05
CA LEU A 4 1.81 0.85 16.49
C LEU A 4 0.69 1.15 17.50
N LYS A 5 0.91 2.12 18.39
CA LYS A 5 -0.15 2.76 19.17
C LYS A 5 -0.95 3.66 18.24
N HIS A 6 -2.27 3.49 18.26
CA HIS A 6 -3.28 4.11 17.38
C HIS A 6 -3.39 3.45 16.01
N GLY A 7 -4.53 2.78 15.76
CA GLY A 7 -4.97 2.31 14.46
C GLY A 7 -5.29 3.46 13.50
N LYS A 8 -4.36 4.41 13.31
CA LYS A 8 -4.35 5.27 12.14
C LYS A 8 -4.13 4.34 10.96
N LYS A 9 -5.15 4.18 10.10
CA LYS A 9 -5.00 3.50 8.82
C LYS A 9 -3.79 4.14 8.12
N VAL A 10 -2.65 3.42 8.09
CA VAL A 10 -1.42 3.88 7.41
C VAL A 10 -1.58 3.68 5.90
N CYS A 11 -2.76 4.03 5.37
CA CYS A 11 -3.07 3.99 3.96
C CYS A 11 -2.78 5.36 3.37
N LYS A 12 -1.85 5.41 2.42
CA LYS A 12 -1.60 6.59 1.59
C LYS A 12 -2.39 6.45 0.30
N ARG A 13 -3.13 7.47 -0.10
CA ARG A 13 -3.79 7.52 -1.41
C ARG A 13 -2.80 8.06 -2.44
N LEU A 14 -2.65 7.36 -3.55
CA LEU A 14 -1.91 7.80 -4.73
C LEU A 14 -2.83 8.71 -5.53
N GLN A 15 -2.40 9.95 -5.79
CA GLN A 15 -3.20 10.94 -6.49
C GLN A 15 -3.32 10.66 -7.99
N GLU A 16 -2.30 10.02 -8.61
CA GLU A 16 -2.33 9.68 -10.04
C GLU A 16 -3.45 8.71 -10.41
N ASN A 17 -3.56 7.58 -9.71
CA ASN A 17 -4.49 6.50 -10.10
C ASN A 17 -5.64 6.32 -9.09
N GLY A 18 -5.67 7.13 -8.01
CA GLY A 18 -6.63 6.98 -6.92
C GLY A 18 -6.42 5.75 -6.02
N TYR A 19 -5.41 4.93 -6.28
CA TYR A 19 -5.09 3.71 -5.54
C TYR A 19 -4.68 3.98 -4.08
N LEU A 20 -4.93 3.04 -3.18
CA LEU A 20 -4.49 3.10 -1.79
C LEU A 20 -3.28 2.19 -1.58
N LYS A 21 -2.26 2.67 -0.87
CA LYS A 21 -1.07 1.88 -0.51
C LYS A 21 -0.84 1.84 0.99
N ILE A 22 -0.36 0.70 1.49
CA ILE A 22 0.11 0.53 2.88
C ILE A 22 1.54 -0.01 2.85
N ASN A 23 2.40 0.57 3.69
CA ASN A 23 3.75 0.07 3.90
C ASN A 23 3.73 -0.94 5.04
N VAL A 24 3.77 -2.24 4.73
CA VAL A 24 3.75 -3.32 5.74
C VAL A 24 5.15 -3.55 6.33
N GLY A 25 6.20 -3.37 5.52
CA GLY A 25 7.58 -3.53 5.96
C GLY A 25 8.58 -2.91 4.98
N PRO A 26 9.88 -3.17 5.12
CA PRO A 26 10.89 -2.63 4.21
C PRO A 26 10.70 -3.10 2.77
N PHE A 27 10.37 -4.38 2.56
CA PHE A 27 10.24 -4.99 1.23
C PHE A 27 8.80 -5.11 0.73
N TRP A 28 7.82 -4.99 1.63
CA TRP A 28 6.42 -5.31 1.37
C TRP A 28 5.55 -4.06 1.32
N ARG A 29 4.71 -3.99 0.29
CA ARG A 29 3.72 -2.95 0.05
C ARG A 29 2.38 -3.63 -0.21
N MET A 30 1.33 -3.18 0.45
CA MET A 30 -0.02 -3.53 -0.01
C MET A 30 -0.55 -2.42 -0.89
N LEU A 31 -1.17 -2.81 -2.00
CA LEU A 31 -1.86 -1.91 -2.91
C LEU A 31 -3.33 -2.33 -3.00
N SER A 32 -4.23 -1.35 -2.96
CA SER A 32 -5.65 -1.52 -3.22
C SER A 32 -6.03 -0.59 -4.36
N LYS A 33 -6.59 -1.17 -5.43
CA LYS A 33 -7.05 -0.42 -6.60
C LYS A 33 -8.52 -0.02 -6.45
N ASP A 34 -9.31 -0.83 -5.76
CA ASP A 34 -10.75 -0.70 -5.58
C ASP A 34 -11.14 0.19 -4.37
N GLY A 35 -10.30 1.18 -4.02
CA GLY A 35 -10.60 2.10 -2.91
C GLY A 35 -10.60 1.47 -1.52
N GLY A 36 -9.95 0.32 -1.34
CA GLY A 36 -9.77 -0.35 -0.05
C GLY A 36 -10.58 -1.63 0.14
N GLN A 37 -11.30 -2.09 -0.89
CA GLN A 37 -12.05 -3.36 -0.85
C GLN A 37 -11.12 -4.56 -0.92
N CYS A 38 -10.21 -4.57 -1.90
CA CYS A 38 -9.23 -5.64 -2.09
C CYS A 38 -7.82 -5.12 -1.84
N TRP A 39 -7.02 -5.86 -1.06
CA TRP A 39 -5.63 -5.53 -0.77
C TRP A 39 -4.71 -6.60 -1.32
N ILE A 40 -3.78 -6.21 -2.19
CA ILE A 40 -2.79 -7.10 -2.76
C ILE A 40 -1.46 -6.82 -2.10
N LEU A 41 -0.92 -7.81 -1.38
CA LEU A 41 0.43 -7.77 -0.84
C LEU A 41 1.43 -8.06 -1.96
N MET A 42 2.37 -7.15 -2.17
CA MET A 42 3.38 -7.26 -3.21
C MET A 42 4.72 -6.71 -2.74
N ASN A 43 5.79 -7.20 -3.35
CA ASN A 43 7.12 -6.68 -3.10
C ASN A 43 7.33 -5.30 -3.77
N HIS A 44 8.41 -4.60 -3.41
CA HIS A 44 8.72 -3.27 -3.95
C HIS A 44 8.82 -3.23 -5.48
N GLN A 45 9.41 -4.24 -6.12
CA GLN A 45 9.56 -4.27 -7.58
C GLN A 45 8.22 -4.44 -8.28
N THR A 46 7.40 -5.40 -7.84
CA THR A 46 6.05 -5.62 -8.37
C THR A 46 5.19 -4.38 -8.15
N TYR A 47 5.25 -3.77 -6.97
CA TYR A 47 4.55 -2.52 -6.70
C TYR A 47 4.93 -1.41 -7.68
N ASN A 48 6.23 -1.19 -7.91
CA ASN A 48 6.69 -0.14 -8.81
C ASN A 48 6.23 -0.40 -10.27
N ARG A 49 6.19 -1.67 -10.70
CA ARG A 49 5.64 -2.05 -12.00
C ARG A 49 4.13 -1.77 -12.10
N GLU A 50 3.38 -2.08 -11.04
CA GLU A 50 1.92 -1.90 -11.00
C GLU A 50 1.48 -0.44 -10.95
N ILE A 51 2.28 0.46 -10.34
CA ILE A 51 1.97 1.90 -10.30
C ILE A 51 2.45 2.66 -11.54
N ARG A 52 3.45 2.14 -12.27
CA ARG A 52 3.98 2.75 -13.50
C ARG A 52 3.27 2.29 -14.77
N LYS A 53 2.42 1.27 -14.65
CA LYS A 53 1.63 0.74 -15.75
C LYS A 53 0.32 1.49 -15.85
#